data_AF-A0A5B7UF62-F1
#
_entry.id   AF-A0A5B7UF62-F1
#
_cell.length_a   1.000
_cell.length_b   1.000
_cell.length_c   1.000
_cell.angle_alpha   90.00
_cell.angle_beta   90.00
_cell.angle_gamma   90.00
#
_symmetry.space_group_name_H-M   'P 1'
#
loop_
_entity.id
_entity.type
_entity.pdbx_description
1 polymer ?
#
loop_
_entity_poly.entity_id
_entity_poly.type
_entity_poly.pdbx_seq_one_letter_code
_entity_poly.pdbx_strand_id
1 'polypeptide(L)'
;MKKLIIPIFSAAALAFSLNSCNLDRFPEDQITSETFWTSERDALLGLNGIYSIIGDEAYTSWYNDAFADNAYTQYSWESSATIASAGDITANNDFGYSWTTIRRANTFMSKIGDVSMDTQKKERFIAEAKFLRALSYFNLAQTFGAIPLFEEPMPDKDKLAPVPEKDVI
;
A
#
# COMPACT_ATOMS: atom_id res chain seq x y z
N MET A 1 -21.74 57.01 -28.21
CA MET A 1 -21.21 56.36 -26.98
C MET A 1 -22.13 55.29 -26.41
N LYS A 2 -23.44 55.52 -26.24
CA LYS A 2 -24.37 54.49 -25.70
C LYS A 2 -24.54 53.21 -26.57
N LYS A 3 -24.31 53.29 -27.89
CA LYS A 3 -24.44 52.13 -28.82
C LYS A 3 -23.29 51.12 -28.74
N LEU A 4 -22.17 51.45 -28.09
CA LEU A 4 -21.02 50.56 -27.91
C LEU A 4 -21.02 49.83 -26.56
N ILE A 5 -21.85 50.27 -25.60
CA ILE A 5 -21.89 49.69 -24.23
C ILE A 5 -22.55 48.31 -24.24
N ILE A 6 -23.61 48.13 -25.05
CA ILE A 6 -24.38 46.88 -25.16
C ILE A 6 -23.52 45.71 -25.69
N PRO A 7 -22.75 45.83 -26.80
CA PRO A 7 -21.92 44.73 -27.27
C PRO A 7 -20.75 44.41 -26.33
N ILE A 8 -20.21 45.40 -25.61
CA ILE A 8 -19.14 45.19 -24.62
C ILE A 8 -19.68 44.42 -23.41
N PHE A 9 -20.89 44.74 -22.95
CA PHE A 9 -21.51 44.04 -21.82
C PHE A 9 -21.89 42.59 -22.18
N SER A 10 -22.38 42.35 -23.40
CA SER A 10 -22.63 40.98 -23.90
C SER A 10 -21.35 40.16 -24.05
N ALA A 11 -20.25 40.77 -24.52
CA ALA A 11 -18.96 40.09 -24.63
C ALA A 11 -18.37 39.74 -23.25
N ALA A 12 -18.51 40.64 -22.27
CA ALA A 12 -18.09 40.38 -20.90
C ALA A 12 -18.92 39.29 -20.21
N ALA A 13 -20.24 39.25 -20.44
CA ALA A 13 -21.11 38.18 -19.95
C ALA A 13 -20.75 36.82 -20.56
N LEU A 14 -20.41 36.78 -21.84
CA LEU A 14 -19.96 35.56 -22.52
C LEU A 14 -18.58 35.10 -21.99
N ALA A 15 -17.66 36.02 -21.73
CA ALA A 15 -16.36 35.70 -21.11
C ALA A 15 -16.50 35.14 -19.69
N PHE A 16 -17.46 35.64 -18.90
CA PHE A 16 -17.74 35.09 -17.56
C PHE A 16 -18.37 33.68 -17.63
N SER A 17 -19.15 33.39 -18.67
CA SER A 17 -19.76 32.05 -18.85
C SER A 17 -18.77 30.93 -19.21
N LEU A 18 -17.56 31.28 -19.67
CA LEU A 18 -16.50 30.31 -19.99
C LEU A 18 -15.70 29.82 -18.77
N ASN A 19 -15.90 30.40 -17.58
CA ASN A 19 -15.22 29.98 -16.34
C ASN A 19 -15.93 28.82 -15.60
N SER A 20 -17.03 28.28 -16.16
CA SER A 20 -17.83 27.23 -15.50
C SER A 20 -17.30 25.80 -15.71
N CYS A 21 -16.20 25.60 -16.44
CA CYS A 21 -15.63 24.27 -16.64
C CYS A 21 -14.77 23.88 -15.43
N ASN A 22 -15.38 23.19 -14.47
CA ASN A 22 -14.62 22.47 -13.45
C ASN A 22 -14.16 21.14 -14.05
N LEU A 23 -12.91 21.11 -14.53
CA LEU A 23 -12.30 19.97 -15.23
C LEU A 23 -11.76 18.90 -14.26
N ASP A 24 -11.59 19.26 -12.99
CA ASP A 24 -11.17 18.34 -11.94
C ASP A 24 -12.38 17.52 -11.47
N ARG A 25 -12.68 16.45 -12.21
CA ARG A 25 -13.69 15.47 -11.82
C ARG A 25 -13.02 14.25 -11.19
N PHE A 26 -13.41 13.95 -9.97
CA PHE A 26 -13.11 12.65 -9.37
C PHE A 26 -14.06 11.59 -9.96
N PRO A 27 -13.62 10.33 -10.13
CA PRO A 27 -14.51 9.23 -10.48
C PRO A 27 -15.62 9.11 -9.42
N GLU A 28 -16.88 9.09 -9.85
CA GLU A 28 -18.03 8.95 -8.93
C GLU A 28 -18.22 7.50 -8.47
N ASP A 29 -17.65 6.54 -9.20
CA ASP A 29 -17.75 5.10 -8.98
C ASP A 29 -16.53 4.51 -8.27
N GLN A 30 -15.49 5.31 -7.98
CA GLN A 30 -14.27 4.84 -7.33
C GLN A 30 -13.94 5.66 -6.09
N ILE A 31 -13.42 4.95 -5.08
CA ILE A 31 -12.85 5.57 -3.90
C ILE A 31 -11.50 6.18 -4.30
N THR A 32 -11.37 7.50 -4.16
CA THR A 32 -10.12 8.20 -4.43
C THR A 32 -9.31 8.42 -3.15
N SER A 33 -7.99 8.52 -3.28
CA SER A 33 -7.12 8.76 -2.11
C SER A 33 -7.42 10.11 -1.43
N GLU A 34 -7.92 11.07 -2.19
CA GLU A 34 -8.28 12.42 -1.76
C GLU A 34 -9.55 12.46 -0.92
N THR A 35 -10.49 11.53 -1.14
CA THR A 35 -11.79 11.50 -0.46
C THR A 35 -11.92 10.38 0.58
N PHE A 36 -10.98 9.44 0.60
CA PHE A 36 -11.05 8.27 1.47
C PHE A 36 -10.81 8.57 2.94
N TRP A 37 -9.81 9.38 3.30
CA TRP A 37 -9.35 9.51 4.70
C TRP A 37 -10.13 10.54 5.52
N THR A 38 -11.45 10.37 5.63
CA THR A 38 -12.31 11.38 6.28
C THR A 38 -12.95 10.91 7.59
N SER A 39 -13.19 9.60 7.74
CA SER A 39 -13.89 9.05 8.91
C SER A 39 -13.15 7.90 9.60
N GLU A 40 -13.52 7.61 10.84
CA GLU A 40 -13.05 6.42 11.57
C GLU A 40 -13.32 5.13 10.77
N ARG A 41 -14.46 5.05 10.08
CA ARG A 41 -14.80 3.88 9.25
C ARG A 41 -13.79 3.70 8.12
N ASP A 42 -13.36 4.79 7.48
CA ASP A 42 -12.39 4.70 6.40
C ASP A 42 -11.00 4.34 6.92
N ALA A 43 -10.63 4.86 8.10
CA ALA A 43 -9.42 4.40 8.80
C ALA A 43 -9.49 2.89 9.12
N LEU A 44 -10.63 2.39 9.61
CA LEU A 44 -10.81 0.95 9.84
C LEU A 44 -10.67 0.14 8.55
N LEU A 45 -11.26 0.60 7.44
CA LEU A 45 -11.13 -0.06 6.14
C LEU A 45 -9.68 -0.05 5.64
N GLY A 46 -8.96 1.07 5.81
CA GLY A 46 -7.55 1.19 5.50
C GLY A 46 -6.70 0.20 6.31
N LEU A 47 -6.96 0.08 7.61
CA LEU A 47 -6.30 -0.87 8.50
C LEU A 47 -6.59 -2.32 8.11
N ASN A 48 -7.86 -2.65 7.82
CA ASN A 48 -8.27 -3.98 7.37
C ASN A 48 -7.56 -4.39 6.07
N GLY A 49 -7.29 -3.43 5.17
CA GLY A 49 -6.49 -3.67 3.97
C GLY A 49 -5.03 -4.07 4.25
N ILE A 50 -4.48 -3.70 5.42
CA ILE A 50 -3.16 -4.16 5.85
C ILE A 50 -3.26 -5.56 6.45
N TYR A 51 -4.33 -5.84 7.22
CA TYR A 51 -4.57 -7.16 7.82
C TYR A 51 -4.72 -8.30 6.82
N SER A 52 -4.95 -8.03 5.54
CA SER A 52 -5.06 -9.09 4.52
C SER A 52 -3.85 -10.03 4.51
N ILE A 53 -2.66 -9.54 4.89
CA ILE A 53 -1.44 -10.35 5.00
C ILE A 53 -1.61 -11.56 5.91
N ILE A 54 -2.39 -11.45 6.99
CA ILE A 54 -2.53 -12.55 7.97
C ILE A 54 -3.21 -13.77 7.34
N GLY A 55 -4.18 -13.55 6.46
CA GLY A 55 -4.85 -14.64 5.75
C GLY A 55 -3.91 -15.35 4.78
N ASP A 56 -3.14 -14.57 4.02
CA ASP A 56 -2.17 -15.09 3.05
C ASP A 56 -1.05 -15.86 3.78
N GLU A 57 -0.48 -15.27 4.85
CA GLU A 57 0.58 -15.87 5.66
C GLU A 57 0.14 -17.13 6.39
N ALA A 58 -1.09 -17.17 6.93
CA ALA A 58 -1.60 -18.37 7.59
C ALA A 58 -1.68 -19.56 6.64
N TYR A 59 -2.01 -19.31 5.36
CA TYR A 59 -2.07 -20.34 4.34
C TYR A 59 -0.67 -20.79 3.89
N THR A 60 0.22 -19.83 3.57
CA THR A 60 1.57 -20.14 3.07
C THR A 60 2.46 -20.76 4.15
N SER A 61 2.36 -20.30 5.40
CA SER A 61 3.21 -20.77 6.50
C SER A 61 3.08 -22.27 6.77
N TRP A 62 1.92 -22.88 6.50
CA TRP A 62 1.75 -24.33 6.65
C TRP A 62 2.62 -25.15 5.70
N TYR A 63 2.99 -24.58 4.56
CA TYR A 63 3.82 -25.24 3.56
C TYR A 63 5.30 -24.87 3.64
N ASN A 64 5.68 -23.94 4.52
CA ASN A 64 7.07 -23.51 4.66
C ASN A 64 7.98 -24.61 5.22
N ASP A 65 7.44 -25.59 5.96
CA ASP A 65 8.20 -26.72 6.48
C ASP A 65 8.72 -27.66 5.35
N ALA A 66 8.17 -27.53 4.13
CA ALA A 66 8.66 -28.25 2.95
C ALA A 66 9.96 -27.67 2.37
N PHE A 67 10.40 -26.48 2.80
CA PHE A 67 11.75 -25.98 2.53
C PHE A 67 12.82 -26.68 3.40
N ALA A 68 12.39 -27.42 4.42
CA ALA A 68 13.22 -28.32 5.21
C ALA A 68 12.95 -29.79 4.82
N ASP A 69 13.65 -30.73 5.47
CA ASP A 69 13.51 -32.17 5.26
C ASP A 69 12.32 -32.80 6.03
N ASN A 70 11.47 -31.97 6.65
CA ASN A 70 10.33 -32.41 7.46
C ASN A 70 9.07 -32.75 6.64
N ALA A 71 8.89 -32.10 5.49
CA ALA A 71 7.66 -32.19 4.71
C ALA A 71 7.92 -32.24 3.20
N TYR A 72 6.94 -32.72 2.44
CA TYR A 72 6.95 -32.75 0.98
C TYR A 72 5.63 -32.24 0.43
N THR A 73 5.70 -31.26 -0.48
CA THR A 73 4.54 -30.78 -1.24
C THR A 73 4.41 -31.54 -2.55
N GLN A 74 3.29 -32.22 -2.73
CA GLN A 74 3.03 -33.02 -3.92
C GLN A 74 2.72 -32.16 -5.14
N TYR A 75 2.08 -31.01 -4.94
CA TYR A 75 1.59 -30.16 -6.01
C TYR A 75 2.28 -28.79 -6.03
N SER A 76 2.51 -28.25 -7.22
CA SER A 76 3.25 -26.99 -7.40
C SER A 76 2.55 -25.74 -6.87
N TRP A 77 1.24 -25.79 -6.62
CA TRP A 77 0.48 -24.68 -6.02
C TRP A 77 0.53 -24.65 -4.50
N GLU A 78 1.05 -25.71 -3.86
CA GLU A 78 1.17 -25.79 -2.40
C GLU A 78 2.38 -24.98 -1.91
N SER A 79 3.51 -25.12 -2.57
CA SER A 79 4.75 -24.40 -2.23
C SER A 79 5.71 -24.32 -3.40
N SER A 80 6.60 -23.32 -3.34
CA SER A 80 7.77 -23.23 -4.19
C SER A 80 8.99 -23.99 -3.64
N ALA A 81 8.84 -24.69 -2.51
CA ALA A 81 9.91 -25.46 -1.88
C ALA A 81 10.56 -26.49 -2.80
N THR A 82 9.79 -27.23 -3.60
CA THR A 82 10.33 -28.20 -4.56
C THR A 82 11.26 -27.53 -5.59
N ILE A 83 10.94 -26.30 -6.02
CA ILE A 83 11.78 -25.52 -6.94
C ILE A 83 13.09 -25.13 -6.25
N ALA A 84 13.01 -24.63 -5.01
CA ALA A 84 14.19 -24.25 -4.23
C ALA A 84 15.11 -25.45 -3.96
N SER A 85 14.55 -26.59 -3.53
CA SER A 85 15.29 -27.82 -3.23
C SER A 85 15.94 -28.45 -4.46
N ALA A 86 15.34 -28.27 -5.66
CA ALA A 86 15.94 -28.70 -6.92
C ALA A 86 17.05 -27.75 -7.41
N GLY A 87 17.16 -26.55 -6.85
CA GLY A 87 18.06 -25.49 -7.35
C GLY A 87 17.56 -24.81 -8.62
N ASP A 88 16.30 -25.01 -9.01
CA ASP A 88 15.70 -24.48 -10.25
C ASP A 88 15.17 -23.04 -10.08
N ILE A 89 15.91 -22.22 -9.32
CA ILE A 89 15.52 -20.84 -9.02
C ILE A 89 15.76 -19.96 -10.26
N THR A 90 14.69 -19.38 -10.78
CA THR A 90 14.73 -18.45 -11.92
C THR A 90 14.19 -17.08 -11.54
N ALA A 91 14.38 -16.08 -12.41
CA ALA A 91 13.82 -14.75 -12.22
C ALA A 91 12.28 -14.70 -12.17
N ASN A 92 11.59 -15.78 -12.56
CA ASN A 92 10.13 -15.87 -12.49
C ASN A 92 9.62 -16.36 -11.12
N ASN A 93 10.52 -16.77 -10.22
CA ASN A 93 10.18 -17.25 -8.89
C ASN A 93 10.40 -16.12 -7.87
N ASP A 94 9.34 -15.40 -7.47
CA ASP A 94 9.50 -14.23 -6.57
C ASP A 94 9.62 -14.61 -5.08
N PHE A 95 9.20 -15.81 -4.66
CA PHE A 95 9.26 -16.30 -3.26
C PHE A 95 8.65 -15.35 -2.21
N GLY A 96 7.66 -14.53 -2.58
CA GLY A 96 7.04 -13.53 -1.72
C GLY A 96 7.77 -12.18 -1.68
N TYR A 97 8.62 -11.85 -2.67
CA TYR A 97 9.41 -10.62 -2.71
C TYR A 97 8.54 -9.38 -3.03
N SER A 98 7.73 -8.95 -2.06
CA SER A 98 6.71 -7.91 -2.21
C SER A 98 6.68 -6.91 -1.04
N TRP A 99 6.63 -5.63 -1.37
CA TRP A 99 6.45 -4.53 -0.40
C TRP A 99 5.01 -4.03 -0.29
N THR A 100 4.04 -4.77 -0.83
CA THR A 100 2.64 -4.30 -0.91
C THR A 100 2.06 -3.96 0.47
N THR A 101 2.22 -4.86 1.45
CA THR A 101 1.73 -4.64 2.82
C THR A 101 2.47 -3.49 3.51
N ILE A 102 3.79 -3.42 3.33
CA ILE A 102 4.61 -2.33 3.85
C ILE A 102 4.14 -0.98 3.30
N ARG A 103 3.89 -0.90 1.99
CA ARG A 103 3.39 0.31 1.34
C ARG A 103 2.00 0.69 1.85
N ARG A 104 1.10 -0.27 2.06
CA ARG A 104 -0.22 -0.02 2.66
C ARG A 104 -0.07 0.55 4.07
N ALA A 105 0.80 -0.03 4.89
CA ALA A 105 1.06 0.46 6.25
C ALA A 105 1.66 1.87 6.26
N ASN A 106 2.66 2.15 5.41
CA ASN A 106 3.24 3.48 5.28
C ASN A 106 2.19 4.51 4.81
N THR A 107 1.33 4.14 3.86
CA THR A 107 0.23 4.99 3.38
C THR A 107 -0.78 5.27 4.50
N PHE A 108 -1.13 4.25 5.27
CA PHE A 108 -2.01 4.40 6.42
C PHE A 108 -1.43 5.39 7.44
N MET A 109 -0.15 5.22 7.81
CA MET A 109 0.53 6.11 8.76
C MET A 109 0.67 7.54 8.25
N SER A 110 0.79 7.75 6.93
CA SER A 110 0.88 9.09 6.35
C SER A 110 -0.47 9.82 6.25
N LYS A 111 -1.59 9.13 6.48
CA LYS A 111 -2.95 9.67 6.29
C LYS A 111 -3.81 9.68 7.55
N ILE A 112 -3.67 8.69 8.44
CA ILE A 112 -4.52 8.54 9.62
C ILE A 112 -4.40 9.72 10.62
N GLY A 113 -3.29 10.47 10.57
CA GLY A 113 -3.10 11.68 11.38
C GLY A 113 -4.24 12.69 11.21
N ASP A 114 -4.66 12.90 9.96
CA ASP A 114 -5.65 13.92 9.57
C ASP A 114 -7.10 13.46 9.77
N VAL A 115 -7.33 12.16 10.07
CA VAL A 115 -8.68 11.61 10.27
C VAL A 115 -9.24 12.04 11.62
N SER A 116 -10.43 12.64 11.62
CA SER A 116 -11.14 12.99 12.86
C SER A 116 -11.78 11.74 13.49
N MET A 117 -11.22 11.26 14.60
CA MET A 117 -11.70 10.07 15.33
C MET A 117 -11.22 10.07 16.80
N ASP A 118 -11.68 9.10 17.58
CA ASP A 118 -11.22 8.90 18.96
C ASP A 118 -9.69 8.68 19.03
N THR A 119 -9.03 9.34 19.99
CA THR A 119 -7.57 9.34 20.09
C THR A 119 -7.01 7.97 20.49
N GLN A 120 -7.65 7.27 21.43
CA GLN A 120 -7.19 5.94 21.85
C GLN A 120 -7.33 4.93 20.71
N LYS A 121 -8.44 4.97 19.96
CA LYS A 121 -8.59 4.14 18.77
C LYS A 121 -7.55 4.47 17.70
N LYS A 122 -7.25 5.75 17.47
CA LYS A 122 -6.25 6.18 16.48
C LYS A 122 -4.87 5.64 16.84
N GLU A 123 -4.47 5.78 18.10
CA GLU A 123 -3.21 5.23 18.61
C GLU A 123 -3.15 3.71 18.47
N ARG A 124 -4.24 3.01 18.80
CA ARG A 124 -4.34 1.56 18.61
C ARG A 124 -4.17 1.17 17.13
N PHE A 125 -4.88 1.83 16.22
CA PHE A 125 -4.77 1.54 14.79
C PHE A 125 -3.36 1.77 14.24
N ILE A 126 -2.68 2.83 14.69
CA ILE A 126 -1.28 3.08 14.35
C ILE A 126 -0.37 1.96 14.85
N ALA A 127 -0.58 1.48 16.09
CA ALA A 127 0.19 0.39 16.65
C ALA A 127 -0.03 -0.93 15.88
N GLU A 128 -1.28 -1.24 15.53
CA GLU A 128 -1.63 -2.41 14.71
C GLU A 128 -0.95 -2.34 13.33
N ALA A 129 -1.01 -1.18 12.65
CA ALA A 129 -0.34 -0.99 11.36
C ALA A 129 1.19 -1.12 11.44
N LYS A 130 1.81 -0.61 12.52
CA LYS A 130 3.26 -0.76 12.77
C LYS A 130 3.64 -2.21 12.98
N PHE A 131 2.87 -2.96 13.75
CA PHE A 131 3.10 -4.39 13.96
C PHE A 131 3.04 -5.16 12.63
N LEU A 132 2.00 -4.95 11.82
CA LEU A 132 1.84 -5.62 10.53
C LEU A 132 2.97 -5.26 9.55
N ARG A 133 3.43 -4.01 9.56
CA ARG A 133 4.61 -3.57 8.80
C ARG A 133 5.87 -4.31 9.24
N ALA A 134 6.10 -4.39 10.55
CA ALA A 134 7.25 -5.09 11.12
C ALA A 134 7.21 -6.60 10.79
N LEU A 135 6.03 -7.23 10.88
CA LEU A 135 5.83 -8.63 10.49
C LEU A 135 6.19 -8.86 9.01
N SER A 136 5.74 -7.96 8.12
CA SER A 136 6.10 -8.05 6.70
C SER A 136 7.61 -7.93 6.47
N TYR A 137 8.27 -7.00 7.18
CA TYR A 137 9.72 -6.86 7.12
C TYR A 137 10.45 -8.09 7.63
N PHE A 138 9.99 -8.65 8.76
CA PHE A 138 10.54 -9.87 9.34
C PHE A 138 10.47 -11.04 8.36
N ASN A 139 9.32 -11.26 7.72
CA ASN A 139 9.14 -12.36 6.75
C ASN A 139 10.05 -12.21 5.53
N LEU A 140 10.18 -10.98 5.00
CA LEU A 140 11.11 -10.70 3.90
C LEU A 140 12.57 -10.91 4.32
N ALA A 141 12.96 -10.41 5.50
CA ALA A 141 14.33 -10.52 6.00
C ALA A 141 14.70 -11.98 6.29
N GLN A 142 13.78 -12.78 6.83
CA GLN A 142 13.99 -14.22 7.04
C GLN A 142 14.23 -14.98 5.73
N THR A 143 13.57 -14.57 4.64
CA THR A 143 13.66 -15.26 3.35
C THR A 143 14.86 -14.78 2.53
N PHE A 144 15.14 -13.47 2.52
CA PHE A 144 16.09 -12.83 1.60
C PHE A 144 17.31 -12.21 2.28
N GLY A 145 17.33 -12.12 3.60
CA GLY A 145 18.38 -11.46 4.36
C GLY A 145 18.33 -9.94 4.21
N ALA A 146 19.38 -9.37 3.60
CA ALA A 146 19.47 -7.92 3.41
C ALA A 146 18.44 -7.43 2.39
N ILE A 147 17.60 -6.47 2.80
CA ILE A 147 16.51 -5.94 1.96
C ILE A 147 16.38 -4.41 2.09
N PRO A 148 15.76 -3.71 1.13
CA PRO A 148 15.49 -2.28 1.24
C PRO A 148 14.50 -1.94 2.37
N LEU A 149 14.83 -0.91 3.14
CA LEU A 149 13.98 -0.36 4.19
C LEU A 149 13.26 0.92 3.70
N PHE A 150 11.93 0.87 3.67
CA PHE A 150 11.06 1.94 3.19
C PHE A 150 10.13 2.38 4.32
N GLU A 151 10.29 3.62 4.76
CA GLU A 151 9.44 4.19 5.81
C GLU A 151 8.31 5.06 5.24
N GLU A 152 8.35 5.35 3.94
CA GLU A 152 7.40 6.20 3.24
C GLU A 152 6.58 5.42 2.20
N PRO A 153 5.37 5.90 1.84
CA PRO A 153 4.50 5.24 0.85
C PRO A 153 5.09 5.17 -0.56
N MET A 154 5.95 6.14 -0.89
CA MET A 154 6.61 6.26 -2.18
C MET A 154 8.08 6.55 -1.92
N PRO A 155 8.90 5.50 -1.73
CA PRO A 155 10.31 5.67 -1.45
C PRO A 155 11.02 6.29 -2.65
N ASP A 156 12.06 7.06 -2.36
CA ASP A 156 12.97 7.57 -3.38
C ASP A 156 13.61 6.40 -4.15
N LYS A 157 13.70 6.53 -5.47
CA LYS A 157 14.32 5.53 -6.34
C LYS A 157 15.81 5.34 -6.04
N ASP A 158 16.43 6.32 -5.40
CA ASP A 158 17.82 6.25 -4.99
C ASP A 158 18.00 5.50 -3.65
N LYS A 159 16.91 5.20 -2.93
CA LYS A 159 16.90 4.46 -1.64
C LYS A 159 16.52 2.98 -1.80
N LEU A 160 16.92 2.36 -2.91
CA LEU A 160 16.67 0.94 -3.17
C LEU A 160 17.80 0.02 -2.66
N ALA A 161 18.84 0.57 -2.05
CA ALA A 161 19.95 -0.21 -1.53
C ALA A 161 19.47 -1.08 -0.34
N PRO A 162 19.75 -2.39 -0.35
CA PRO A 162 19.48 -3.24 0.79
C PRO A 162 20.26 -2.80 2.03
N VAL A 163 19.61 -2.84 3.19
CA VAL A 163 20.27 -2.69 4.48
C VAL A 163 20.53 -4.07 5.11
N PRO A 164 21.54 -4.21 5.99
CA PRO A 164 21.79 -5.47 6.69
C PRO A 164 20.56 -5.99 7.43
N GLU A 165 20.38 -7.31 7.45
CA GLU A 165 19.24 -7.98 8.11
C GLU A 165 19.03 -7.52 9.57
N LYS A 166 20.12 -7.41 10.34
CA LYS A 166 20.10 -6.92 11.74
C LYS A 166 19.58 -5.49 11.92
N ASP A 167 19.49 -4.71 10.84
CA ASP A 167 19.00 -3.34 10.85
C ASP A 167 17.53 -3.29 10.39
N VAL A 168 16.99 -4.40 9.89
CA VAL A 168 15.57 -4.60 9.53
C VAL A 168 14.77 -5.21 10.68
N ILE A 169 15.40 -6.11 11.46
CA ILE A 169 14.77 -6.92 12.52
C ILE A 169 15.11 -6.38 13.91
#